data_AF-A0A7X6I280-F1
#
_entry.id   AF-A0A7X6I280-F1
#
_cell.length_a   1.000
_cell.length_b   1.000
_cell.length_c   1.000
_cell.angle_alpha   90.00
_cell.angle_beta   90.00
_cell.angle_gamma   90.00
#
_symmetry.space_group_name_H-M   'P 1'
#
loop_
_entity.id
_entity.type
_entity.pdbx_description
1 polymer ?
#
loop_
_entity_poly.entity_id
_entity_poly.type
_entity_poly.pdbx_seq_one_letter_code
_entity_poly.pdbx_strand_id
1 'polypeptide(L)' 'MEITLKTLRSNYDLSQKQAAKLVGVSEDTWRRWEKAKTFPDVLKIQRIEQVFDVNYNDIVFLPSITV' A
#
# COMPACT_ATOMS: atom_id res chain seq x y z
N MET A 1 10.81 -6.43 -7.87
CA MET A 1 9.99 -5.84 -8.95
C MET A 1 9.25 -4.69 -8.32
N GLU A 2 9.19 -3.52 -8.94
CA GLU A 2 8.51 -2.38 -8.35
C GLU A 2 6.98 -2.50 -8.52
N ILE A 3 6.24 -2.67 -7.41
CA ILE A 3 4.78 -2.77 -7.41
C ILE A 3 4.14 -1.64 -6.59
N THR A 4 3.04 -1.09 -7.09
CA THR A 4 2.27 -0.08 -6.35
C THR A 4 1.27 -0.75 -5.41
N LEU A 5 0.81 -0.04 -4.37
CA LEU A 5 -0.27 -0.52 -3.49
C LEU A 5 -1.55 -0.91 -4.24
N LYS A 6 -1.85 -0.23 -5.36
CA LYS A 6 -2.98 -0.57 -6.22
C LYS A 6 -2.78 -1.94 -6.87
N THR A 7 -1.59 -2.19 -7.45
CA THR A 7 -1.24 -3.48 -8.04
C THR A 7 -1.27 -4.58 -6.97
N LEU A 8 -0.71 -4.28 -5.79
CA LEU A 8 -0.70 -5.20 -4.65
C LEU A 8 -2.10 -5.68 -4.31
N ARG A 9 -3.06 -4.77 -4.05
CA ARG A 9 -4.43 -5.20 -3.73
C ARG A 9 -5.14 -5.89 -4.91
N SER A 10 -4.86 -5.48 -6.15
CA SER A 10 -5.46 -6.09 -7.34
C SER A 10 -5.01 -7.52 -7.54
N ASN A 11 -3.76 -7.87 -7.20
CA ASN A 11 -3.26 -9.25 -7.25
C ASN A 11 -4.00 -10.19 -6.30
N TYR A 12 -4.67 -9.63 -5.27
CA TYR A 12 -5.48 -10.38 -4.30
C TYR A 12 -6.99 -10.18 -4.54
N ASP A 13 -7.39 -9.57 -5.66
CA ASP A 13 -8.80 -9.23 -5.97
C ASP A 13 -9.49 -8.39 -4.88
N LEU A 14 -8.73 -7.54 -4.19
CA LEU A 14 -9.22 -6.71 -3.09
C LEU A 14 -9.59 -5.30 -3.55
N SER A 15 -10.73 -4.83 -3.05
CA SER A 15 -11.11 -3.41 -3.08
C SER A 15 -10.25 -2.59 -2.11
N GLN A 16 -10.19 -1.27 -2.31
CA GLN A 16 -9.51 -0.34 -1.40
C GLN A 16 -10.03 -0.49 0.05
N LYS A 17 -11.34 -0.64 0.21
CA LYS A 17 -11.98 -0.83 1.52
C LYS A 17 -11.55 -2.13 2.21
N GLN A 18 -11.46 -3.23 1.46
CA GLN A 18 -11.02 -4.52 2.01
C GLN A 18 -9.53 -4.48 2.39
N ALA A 19 -8.68 -3.96 1.51
CA ALA A 19 -7.25 -3.80 1.78
C ALA A 19 -7.01 -2.93 3.04
N ALA A 20 -7.69 -1.79 3.12
CA ALA A 20 -7.63 -0.91 4.28
C ALA A 20 -8.04 -1.62 5.58
N LYS A 21 -9.12 -2.41 5.54
CA LYS A 21 -9.62 -3.17 6.69
C LYS A 21 -8.59 -4.21 7.17
N LEU A 22 -7.91 -4.92 6.27
CA LEU A 22 -6.89 -5.91 6.63
C LEU A 22 -5.68 -5.25 7.32
N VAL A 23 -5.29 -4.07 6.84
CA VAL A 23 -4.17 -3.29 7.39
C VAL A 23 -4.57 -2.48 8.64
N GLY A 24 -5.86 -2.44 8.96
CA GLY A 24 -6.38 -1.69 10.11
C GLY A 24 -6.28 -0.18 9.93
N VAL A 25 -6.64 0.31 8.74
CA VAL A 25 -6.75 1.73 8.41
C VAL A 25 -8.06 2.04 7.71
N SER A 26 -8.39 3.32 7.57
CA SER A 26 -9.56 3.77 6.81
C SER A 26 -9.33 3.63 5.31
N GLU A 27 -10.41 3.41 4.55
CA GLU A 27 -10.38 3.39 3.08
C GLU A 27 -9.73 4.65 2.49
N ASP A 28 -10.05 5.82 3.07
CA ASP A 28 -9.47 7.10 2.67
C ASP A 28 -7.95 7.14 2.86
N THR A 29 -7.44 6.58 3.97
CA THR A 29 -6.00 6.48 4.25
C THR A 29 -5.31 5.63 3.19
N TRP A 30 -5.88 4.45 2.88
CA TRP A 30 -5.35 3.59 1.82
C TRP A 30 -5.34 4.28 0.46
N ARG A 31 -6.44 4.94 0.09
CA ARG A 31 -6.56 5.71 -1.16
C ARG A 31 -5.57 6.87 -1.24
N ARG A 32 -5.23 7.52 -0.12
CA ARG A 32 -4.20 8.57 -0.06
C ARG A 32 -2.81 8.01 -0.28
N TRP A 33 -2.50 6.83 0.29
CA TRP A 33 -1.24 6.13 0.05
C TRP A 33 -1.07 5.75 -1.42
N GLU A 34 -2.11 5.20 -2.05
CA GLU A 34 -2.09 4.88 -3.49
C GLU A 34 -1.86 6.11 -4.39
N LYS A 35 -2.23 7.30 -3.91
CA LYS A 35 -2.02 8.58 -4.61
C LYS A 35 -0.75 9.32 -4.16
N ALA A 36 0.09 8.68 -3.34
CA ALA A 36 1.29 9.27 -2.74
C ALA A 36 1.04 10.61 -2.03
N LYS A 37 -0.16 10.82 -1.47
CA LYS A 37 -0.52 12.03 -0.70
C LYS A 37 -0.04 11.98 0.73
N THR A 38 -0.03 10.77 1.30
CA THR A 38 0.51 10.45 2.62
C THR A 38 1.21 9.11 2.52
N PHE A 39 2.03 8.78 3.52
CA PHE A 39 2.80 7.53 3.53
C PHE A 39 2.49 6.74 4.81
N PRO A 40 2.51 5.40 4.75
CA PRO A 40 2.40 4.58 5.95
C PRO A 40 3.66 4.70 6.82
N ASP A 41 3.47 4.73 8.14
CA ASP A 41 4.57 4.61 9.10
C ASP A 41 5.08 3.17 9.20
N VAL A 42 6.21 2.97 9.89
CA VAL A 42 6.87 1.65 10.05
C VAL A 42 5.90 0.55 10.49
N LEU A 43 5.03 0.83 11.49
CA LEU A 43 4.04 -0.15 11.97
C LEU A 43 3.01 -0.53 10.90
N LYS A 44 2.63 0.40 10.03
CA LYS A 44 1.68 0.17 8.94
C LYS A 44 2.34 -0.57 7.78
N ILE A 45 3.60 -0.27 7.49
CA ILE A 45 4.42 -1.01 6.53
C ILE A 45 4.51 -2.47 6.96
N GLN A 46 4.92 -2.74 8.20
CA GLN A 46 4.98 -4.11 8.73
C GLN A 46 3.64 -4.83 8.62
N ARG A 47 2.53 -4.12 8.81
CA ARG A 47 1.20 -4.71 8.67
C ARG A 47 0.87 -5.04 7.21
N ILE A 48 1.28 -4.21 6.26
CA ILE A 48 1.14 -4.49 4.83
C ILE A 48 1.98 -5.71 4.45
N GLU A 49 3.24 -5.76 4.88
CA GLU A 49 4.13 -6.90 4.65
C GLU A 49 3.52 -8.21 5.16
N GLN A 50 2.96 -8.21 6.37
CA GLN A 50 2.29 -9.38 6.94
C GLN A 50 1.01 -9.80 6.20
N VAL A 51 0.19 -8.83 5.77
CA VAL A 51 -1.12 -9.11 5.14
C VAL A 51 -0.95 -9.61 3.71
N PHE A 52 0.00 -9.02 2.99
CA PHE A 52 0.19 -9.25 1.57
C PHE A 52 1.43 -10.09 1.26
N ASP A 53 2.14 -10.58 2.27
CA ASP A 53 3.36 -11.40 2.14
C ASP A 53 4.37 -10.78 1.13
N VAL A 54 4.59 -9.47 1.26
CA VAL A 54 5.50 -8.70 0.41
C VAL A 54 6.57 -8.02 1.24
N ASN A 55 7.70 -7.68 0.60
CA ASN A 55 8.74 -6.89 1.23
C ASN A 55 8.55 -5.39 0.93
N TYR A 56 8.86 -4.53 1.90
CA TYR A 56 8.88 -3.08 1.71
C TYR A 56 9.65 -2.64 0.45
N ASN A 57 10.78 -3.27 0.14
CA ASN A 57 11.61 -2.90 -1.02
C ASN A 57 10.91 -3.14 -2.37
N ASP A 58 9.87 -3.99 -2.42
CA ASP A 58 9.07 -4.20 -3.62
C ASP A 58 7.95 -3.17 -3.75
N ILE A 59 7.60 -2.43 -2.69
CA ILE A 59 6.48 -1.49 -2.69
C ILE A 59 6.95 -0.08 -3.04
N VAL A 60 6.49 0.42 -4.19
CA VAL A 60 6.72 1.80 -4.61
C VAL A 60 5.63 2.71 -4.05
N PHE A 61 6.01 3.55 -3.08
CA PHE A 61 5.15 4.57 -2.52
C PHE A 61 5.29 5.93 -3.20
N LEU A 62 6.46 6.24 -3.74
CA LEU A 62 6.76 7.54 -4.34
C LEU A 62 6.59 7.50 -5.86
N PRO A 63 5.86 8.45 -6.48
CA PRO A 63 5.94 8.63 -7.93
C PRO A 63 7.37 9.05 -8.25
N SER A 64 7.96 8.53 -9.32
CA SER A 64 9.29 8.91 -9.78
C SER A 64 9.34 10.42 -9.99
N ILE A 65 9.92 11.16 -9.04
CA ILE A 65 10.19 12.58 -9.21
C ILE A 65 11.44 12.63 -10.09
N THR A 66 11.23 12.70 -11.39
CA THR A 66 12.30 13.01 -12.33
C THR A 66 12.69 14.48 -12.12
N VAL A 67 13.95 14.72 -11.73
CA VAL A 67 14.61 16.05 -11.77
C VAL A 67 15.18 16.30 -13.16
#